data_AF-A0AA38NRN5-F1
#
_entry.id   AF-A0AA38NRN5-F1
#
_cell.length_a   1.000
_cell.length_b   1.000
_cell.length_c   1.000
_cell.angle_alpha   90.00
_cell.angle_beta   90.00
_cell.angle_gamma   90.00
#
_symmetry.space_group_name_H-M   'P 1'
#
loop_
_entity.id
_entity.type
_entity.pdbx_description
1 polymer ?
#
loop_
_entity_poly.entity_id
_entity_poly.type
_entity_poly.pdbx_seq_one_letter_code
_entity_poly.pdbx_strand_id
1 'polypeptide(L)'
;MYTDDSDDGSDDYVESGKAASKSRHHHRSKHKRRKTEQGVEFSTEAPHPVVSFQPLLDQVEHLPDDELFQLENSFEDVIGDSLPEYILARKDQIAKDVDRDDFGVLLRRLTRAEITSLINDRSDQVGVLSVPEAIVLRKLKLERERRRAALRGTNISATSDGVVEGLVEFTDTQLNTETVEALGNIRKTSYGSSFISRLYGNHARTPGLMHVDWDTNTPWMNLMEDIREYYQLLHPNRDPVVETRSAIMYTSLQPSHLPQVHDILSRSFWQGIDVSDSLDYSPEKCTVVASYNKMVVGVAIMSSPRETYITYLAVKHGWNSSNIATTMLYLLITLNPGKDITLHVSANNPAMLLYNRFGFKSEEFIAGFYDAYLDPESRASKNAVRLRLRHH
;
A
#
# COMPACT_ATOMS: atom_id res chain seq x y z
N MET A 1 31.15 -62.93 1.23
CA MET A 1 30.57 -64.07 0.49
C MET A 1 29.17 -63.61 0.10
N TYR A 2 28.95 -63.49 -1.20
CA TYR A 2 27.85 -62.80 -1.88
C TYR A 2 26.55 -63.62 -1.91
N THR A 3 25.42 -62.92 -1.81
CA THR A 3 24.06 -63.17 -2.36
C THR A 3 23.26 -61.91 -1.94
N ASP A 4 22.81 -60.94 -2.72
CA ASP A 4 22.24 -60.82 -4.09
C ASP A 4 20.96 -61.62 -4.33
N ASP A 5 19.91 -60.86 -4.71
CA ASP A 5 18.55 -61.16 -5.19
C ASP A 5 17.52 -60.24 -4.48
N SER A 6 17.17 -59.07 -5.04
CA SER A 6 16.30 -58.82 -6.21
C SER A 6 14.84 -59.19 -5.93
N ASP A 7 14.00 -58.19 -5.65
CA ASP A 7 12.58 -58.28 -5.99
C ASP A 7 12.05 -56.91 -6.45
N ASP A 8 11.43 -56.96 -7.63
CA ASP A 8 10.97 -55.90 -8.52
C ASP A 8 9.44 -55.97 -8.52
N GLY A 9 8.74 -54.84 -8.47
CA GLY A 9 7.32 -54.84 -8.14
C GLY A 9 6.55 -53.55 -8.42
N SER A 10 6.34 -53.30 -9.71
CA SER A 10 5.16 -52.66 -10.33
C SER A 10 4.89 -51.16 -10.10
N ASP A 11 5.21 -50.40 -11.15
CA ASP A 11 4.45 -49.26 -11.67
C ASP A 11 2.97 -49.61 -11.84
N ASP A 12 2.08 -48.69 -11.45
CA ASP A 12 0.74 -48.60 -12.04
C ASP A 12 0.33 -47.14 -12.25
N TYR A 13 0.29 -46.80 -13.54
CA TYR A 13 -0.35 -45.63 -14.15
C TYR A 13 -1.87 -45.75 -14.03
N VAL A 14 -2.56 -44.73 -13.52
CA VAL A 14 -3.92 -44.37 -14.01
C VAL A 14 -4.07 -42.85 -14.10
N GLU A 15 -4.03 -42.41 -15.35
CA GLU A 15 -4.48 -41.12 -15.85
C GLU A 15 -6.02 -41.11 -15.95
N SER A 16 -6.68 -40.01 -15.57
CA SER A 16 -7.81 -39.39 -16.31
C SER A 16 -8.68 -38.50 -15.42
N GLY A 17 -9.01 -37.31 -15.93
CA GLY A 17 -9.99 -36.43 -15.28
C GLY A 17 -10.00 -34.98 -15.74
N LYS A 18 -9.83 -34.69 -17.03
CA LYS A 18 -10.08 -33.35 -17.61
C LYS A 18 -11.59 -33.07 -17.62
N ALA A 19 -12.03 -31.98 -16.98
CA ALA A 19 -13.34 -31.39 -17.27
C ALA A 19 -13.39 -29.86 -17.03
N ALA A 20 -13.44 -29.15 -18.16
CA ALA A 20 -14.30 -28.02 -18.47
C ALA A 20 -14.31 -26.77 -17.54
N SER A 21 -13.53 -25.77 -18.00
CA SER A 21 -13.85 -24.34 -18.01
C SER A 21 -15.34 -24.01 -18.06
N LYS A 22 -15.82 -23.23 -17.08
CA LYS A 22 -16.95 -22.29 -17.26
C LYS A 22 -16.69 -20.99 -16.49
N SER A 23 -16.37 -19.96 -17.26
CA SER A 23 -16.45 -18.55 -16.88
C SER A 23 -17.84 -18.20 -16.35
N ARG A 24 -17.94 -17.56 -15.18
CA ARG A 24 -19.17 -16.88 -14.76
C ARG A 24 -18.90 -15.41 -14.47
N HIS A 25 -19.53 -14.61 -15.31
CA HIS A 25 -19.55 -13.16 -15.37
C HIS A 25 -20.05 -12.50 -14.08
N HIS A 26 -19.47 -11.34 -13.84
CA HIS A 26 -19.92 -10.28 -12.95
C HIS A 26 -21.44 -10.02 -12.98
N HIS A 27 -22.08 -10.05 -11.81
CA HIS A 27 -23.25 -9.22 -11.54
C HIS A 27 -22.96 -8.29 -10.36
N ARG A 28 -22.54 -7.07 -10.72
CA ARG A 28 -22.35 -5.94 -9.81
C ARG A 28 -23.73 -5.30 -9.61
N SER A 29 -24.31 -5.55 -8.42
CA SER A 29 -25.56 -4.93 -7.96
C SER A 29 -25.40 -3.40 -7.94
N LYS A 30 -26.15 -2.71 -8.82
CA LYS A 30 -26.30 -1.25 -8.84
C LYS A 30 -27.43 -0.87 -7.88
N HIS A 31 -27.09 -0.37 -6.70
CA HIS A 31 -28.07 0.32 -5.85
C HIS A 31 -28.46 1.65 -6.50
N LYS A 32 -29.71 1.70 -6.98
CA LYS A 32 -30.49 2.91 -7.31
C LYS A 32 -30.52 3.82 -6.07
N ARG A 33 -29.84 4.96 -6.13
CA ARG A 33 -30.03 6.05 -5.16
C ARG A 33 -30.96 7.08 -5.81
N ARG A 34 -32.18 7.17 -5.25
CA ARG A 34 -33.19 8.18 -5.55
C ARG A 34 -32.57 9.58 -5.44
N LYS A 35 -32.70 10.38 -6.49
CA LYS A 35 -32.37 11.81 -6.53
C LYS A 35 -33.64 12.55 -6.12
N THR A 36 -33.59 13.25 -4.99
CA THR A 36 -34.63 14.20 -4.57
C THR A 36 -34.21 15.55 -5.10
N GLU A 37 -35.03 16.12 -5.97
CA GLU A 37 -34.92 17.48 -6.49
C GLU A 37 -35.50 18.44 -5.46
N GLN A 38 -34.76 19.51 -5.14
CA GLN A 38 -35.32 20.73 -4.56
C GLN A 38 -34.30 21.87 -4.70
N GLY A 39 -34.78 23.03 -5.13
CA GLY A 39 -34.11 24.31 -4.93
C GLY A 39 -33.44 24.90 -6.15
N VAL A 40 -34.26 25.38 -7.10
CA VAL A 40 -33.88 26.38 -8.11
C VAL A 40 -33.83 27.74 -7.41
N GLU A 41 -32.68 28.41 -7.43
CA GLU A 41 -32.60 29.86 -7.28
C GLU A 41 -31.98 30.45 -8.54
N PHE A 42 -32.73 31.41 -9.09
CA PHE A 42 -32.52 32.10 -10.33
C PHE A 42 -31.55 33.26 -10.08
N SER A 43 -30.44 33.31 -10.81
CA SER A 43 -29.62 34.51 -10.91
C SER A 43 -29.55 34.90 -12.38
N THR A 44 -30.17 36.03 -12.69
CA THR A 44 -30.14 36.71 -13.98
C THR A 44 -28.71 37.15 -14.32
N GLU A 45 -28.08 36.42 -15.25
CA GLU A 45 -26.85 36.84 -15.93
C GLU A 45 -27.18 37.41 -17.33
N ALA A 46 -26.49 38.48 -17.68
CA ALA A 46 -26.60 39.22 -18.94
C ALA A 46 -26.34 38.31 -20.17
N PRO A 47 -26.84 38.67 -21.38
CA PRO A 47 -26.83 37.78 -22.52
C PRO A 47 -25.40 37.53 -23.00
N HIS A 48 -24.87 36.34 -22.70
CA HIS A 48 -23.71 35.82 -23.40
C HIS A 48 -24.08 35.57 -24.86
N PRO A 49 -23.22 35.93 -25.83
CA PRO A 49 -23.46 35.58 -27.23
C PRO A 49 -23.46 34.05 -27.33
N VAL A 50 -24.65 33.48 -27.48
CA VAL A 50 -24.82 32.06 -27.76
C VAL A 50 -24.35 31.86 -29.18
N VAL A 51 -23.18 31.24 -29.34
CA VAL A 51 -22.73 30.76 -30.65
C VAL A 51 -23.70 29.64 -31.04
N SER A 52 -24.67 29.98 -31.90
CA SER A 52 -25.64 29.04 -32.42
C SER A 52 -25.00 28.24 -33.53
N PHE A 53 -24.99 26.91 -33.39
CA PHE A 53 -24.61 26.00 -34.47
C PHE A 53 -25.76 25.75 -35.46
N GLN A 54 -26.93 26.40 -35.26
CA GLN A 54 -28.07 26.27 -36.17
C GLN A 54 -27.76 26.63 -37.63
N PRO A 55 -26.93 27.64 -37.96
CA PRO A 55 -26.60 27.92 -39.36
C PRO A 55 -25.85 26.75 -40.04
N LEU A 56 -25.00 26.03 -39.29
CA LEU A 56 -24.30 24.84 -39.77
C LEU A 56 -25.22 23.62 -39.85
N LEU A 57 -26.16 23.49 -38.91
CA LEU A 57 -27.14 22.41 -38.89
C LEU A 57 -28.19 22.58 -40.00
N ASP A 58 -28.69 23.79 -40.22
CA ASP A 58 -29.66 24.13 -41.27
C ASP A 58 -29.07 23.91 -42.67
N GLN A 59 -27.76 24.14 -42.85
CA GLN A 59 -27.04 23.84 -44.10
C GLN A 59 -26.93 22.33 -44.37
N VAL A 60 -26.88 21.50 -43.33
CA VAL A 60 -26.82 20.04 -43.44
C VAL A 60 -28.20 19.41 -43.56
N GLU A 61 -29.22 20.01 -42.95
CA GLU A 61 -30.59 19.47 -42.87
C GLU A 61 -31.44 19.70 -44.13
N HIS A 62 -30.94 20.47 -45.11
CA HIS A 62 -31.66 20.80 -46.36
C HIS A 62 -31.05 20.19 -47.63
N LEU A 63 -30.05 19.30 -47.51
CA LEU A 63 -29.42 18.64 -48.66
C LEU A 63 -30.12 17.30 -48.98
N PRO A 64 -30.42 17.01 -50.26
CA PRO A 64 -30.96 15.71 -50.66
C PRO A 64 -29.93 14.59 -50.44
N ASP A 65 -30.40 13.37 -50.17
CA ASP A 65 -29.57 12.21 -49.80
C ASP A 65 -28.41 11.90 -50.78
N ASP A 66 -28.53 12.30 -52.05
CA ASP A 66 -27.49 12.13 -53.07
C ASP A 66 -26.31 13.13 -52.95
N GLU A 67 -26.50 14.29 -52.30
CA GLU A 67 -25.45 15.29 -52.03
C GLU A 67 -24.73 15.06 -50.69
N LEU A 68 -25.35 14.35 -49.76
CA LEU A 68 -24.74 13.93 -48.48
C LEU A 68 -23.51 13.03 -48.68
N PHE A 69 -23.50 12.19 -49.72
CA PHE A 69 -22.35 11.36 -50.10
C PHE A 69 -21.20 12.16 -50.75
N GLN A 70 -21.47 13.35 -51.30
CA GLN A 70 -20.42 14.25 -51.80
C GLN A 70 -19.84 15.11 -50.67
N LEU A 71 -20.64 15.40 -49.63
CA LEU A 71 -20.22 16.19 -48.46
C LEU A 71 -19.17 15.48 -47.59
N GLU A 72 -19.15 14.14 -47.57
CA GLU A 72 -18.09 13.35 -46.91
C GLU A 72 -16.68 13.68 -47.46
N ASN A 73 -16.59 14.20 -48.69
CA ASN A 73 -15.32 14.58 -49.32
C ASN A 73 -15.01 16.08 -49.26
N SER A 74 -15.86 16.91 -48.65
CA SER A 74 -15.59 18.36 -48.51
C SER A 74 -16.02 18.97 -47.17
N PHE A 75 -15.56 18.34 -46.09
CA PHE A 75 -15.54 19.00 -44.78
C PHE A 75 -14.76 20.32 -44.82
N GLU A 76 -13.71 20.39 -45.65
CA GLU A 76 -12.86 21.56 -45.81
C GLU A 76 -13.59 22.77 -46.43
N ASP A 77 -14.51 22.56 -47.38
CA ASP A 77 -15.25 23.69 -47.99
C ASP A 77 -16.34 24.21 -47.05
N VAL A 78 -17.05 23.33 -46.34
CA VAL A 78 -18.12 23.73 -45.39
C VAL A 78 -17.54 24.43 -44.16
N ILE A 79 -16.41 23.94 -43.63
CA ILE A 79 -15.70 24.62 -42.55
C ILE A 79 -14.96 25.84 -43.07
N GLY A 80 -14.44 25.83 -44.31
CA GLY A 80 -13.67 26.93 -44.89
C GLY A 80 -14.40 28.28 -44.81
N ASP A 81 -15.70 28.29 -45.04
CA ASP A 81 -16.52 29.51 -45.00
C ASP A 81 -16.81 30.01 -43.58
N SER A 82 -16.95 29.09 -42.60
CA SER A 82 -17.30 29.42 -41.21
C SER A 82 -16.09 29.52 -40.27
N LEU A 83 -14.93 29.01 -40.68
CA LEU A 83 -13.69 29.00 -39.90
C LEU A 83 -13.15 30.39 -39.59
N PRO A 84 -13.14 31.38 -40.52
CA PRO A 84 -12.66 32.72 -40.23
C PRO A 84 -13.49 33.41 -39.14
N GLU A 85 -14.82 33.23 -39.21
CA GLU A 85 -15.75 33.76 -38.21
C GLU A 85 -15.54 33.09 -36.85
N TYR A 86 -15.35 31.77 -36.82
CA TYR A 86 -15.04 31.04 -35.60
C TYR A 86 -13.70 31.46 -34.98
N ILE A 87 -12.67 31.68 -35.80
CA ILE A 87 -11.36 32.16 -35.33
C ILE A 87 -11.50 33.57 -34.74
N LEU A 88 -12.28 34.45 -35.36
CA LEU A 88 -12.58 35.79 -34.85
C LEU A 88 -13.33 35.74 -33.53
N ALA A 89 -14.44 35.00 -33.47
CA ALA A 89 -15.23 34.83 -32.25
C ALA A 89 -14.39 34.23 -31.11
N ARG A 90 -13.50 33.27 -31.42
CA ARG A 90 -12.56 32.70 -30.45
C ARG A 90 -11.55 33.73 -29.97
N LYS A 91 -11.01 34.57 -30.85
CA LYS A 91 -10.09 35.67 -30.47
C LYS A 91 -10.79 36.69 -29.57
N ASP A 92 -12.03 37.06 -29.88
CA ASP A 92 -12.81 38.00 -29.08
C ASP A 92 -13.15 37.43 -27.71
N GLN A 93 -13.49 36.15 -27.64
CA GLN A 93 -13.74 35.48 -26.36
C GLN A 93 -12.46 35.37 -25.52
N ILE A 94 -11.33 35.08 -26.16
CA ILE A 94 -10.02 35.10 -25.52
C ILE A 94 -9.69 36.49 -24.98
N ALA A 95 -9.97 37.55 -25.75
CA ALA A 95 -9.72 38.93 -25.34
C ALA A 95 -10.57 39.37 -24.15
N LYS A 96 -11.80 38.83 -24.01
CA LYS A 96 -12.68 39.08 -22.86
C LYS A 96 -12.19 38.42 -21.56
N ASP A 97 -11.49 37.30 -21.67
CA ASP A 97 -10.94 36.54 -20.53
C ASP A 97 -9.52 36.99 -20.13
N VAL A 98 -9.05 38.13 -20.66
CA VAL A 98 -7.76 38.72 -20.29
C VAL A 98 -7.93 39.59 -19.05
N ASP A 99 -7.19 39.25 -18.01
CA ASP A 99 -7.06 40.01 -16.78
C ASP A 99 -5.71 40.75 -16.75
N ARG A 100 -5.53 41.71 -15.85
CA ARG A 100 -4.24 42.38 -15.64
C ARG A 100 -3.66 41.98 -14.29
N ASP A 101 -2.39 41.60 -14.28
CA ASP A 101 -1.64 41.41 -13.04
C ASP A 101 -1.39 42.74 -12.33
N ASP A 102 -0.96 42.69 -11.06
CA ASP A 102 -0.58 43.87 -10.26
C ASP A 102 0.54 44.70 -10.91
N PHE A 103 1.30 44.09 -11.83
CA PHE A 103 2.36 44.72 -12.62
C PHE A 103 1.90 45.22 -14.00
N GLY A 104 0.58 45.20 -14.28
CA GLY A 104 -0.01 45.64 -15.55
C GLY A 104 0.20 44.68 -16.73
N VAL A 105 0.73 43.48 -16.48
CA VAL A 105 0.92 42.45 -17.50
C VAL A 105 -0.41 41.76 -17.79
N LEU A 106 -0.72 41.59 -19.07
CA LEU A 106 -1.94 40.89 -19.50
C LEU A 106 -1.83 39.40 -19.20
N LEU A 107 -2.64 38.92 -18.25
CA LEU A 107 -2.76 37.51 -17.88
C LEU A 107 -3.99 36.92 -18.53
N ARG A 108 -3.83 35.77 -19.18
CA ARG A 108 -4.93 35.02 -19.78
C ARG A 108 -5.00 33.63 -19.16
N ARG A 109 -6.22 33.16 -18.89
CA ARG A 109 -6.46 31.77 -18.51
C ARG A 109 -6.08 30.82 -19.65
N LEU A 110 -5.35 29.76 -19.32
CA LEU A 110 -4.97 28.73 -20.30
C LEU A 110 -6.19 27.93 -20.76
N THR A 111 -6.27 27.66 -22.05
CA THR A 111 -7.32 26.85 -22.65
C THR A 111 -7.13 25.36 -22.33
N ARG A 112 -8.18 24.55 -22.50
CA ARG A 112 -8.12 23.09 -22.24
C ARG A 112 -7.07 22.38 -23.09
N ALA A 113 -6.95 22.78 -24.35
CA ALA A 113 -5.97 22.23 -25.28
C ALA A 113 -4.54 22.58 -24.85
N GLU A 114 -4.29 23.84 -24.50
CA GLU A 114 -2.99 24.32 -24.03
C GLU A 114 -2.56 23.64 -22.73
N ILE A 115 -3.46 23.49 -21.76
CA ILE A 115 -3.18 22.77 -20.51
C ILE A 115 -2.80 21.31 -20.80
N THR A 116 -3.50 20.67 -21.74
CA THR A 116 -3.22 19.27 -22.09
C THR A 116 -1.87 19.13 -22.82
N SER A 117 -1.55 20.04 -23.74
CA SER A 117 -0.23 20.09 -24.40
C SER A 117 0.88 20.29 -23.37
N LEU A 118 0.77 21.30 -22.51
CA LEU A 118 1.78 21.61 -21.48
C LEU A 118 2.02 20.45 -20.51
N ILE A 119 0.97 19.69 -20.17
CA ILE A 119 1.10 18.50 -19.32
C ILE A 119 1.86 17.39 -20.05
N ASN A 120 1.56 17.15 -21.32
CA ASN A 120 2.19 16.09 -22.12
C ASN A 120 3.64 16.45 -22.44
N ASP A 121 3.91 17.67 -22.88
CA ASP A 121 5.26 18.13 -23.26
C ASP A 121 6.25 18.08 -22.09
N ARG A 122 5.74 18.38 -20.87
CA ARG A 122 6.58 18.40 -19.65
C ARG A 122 6.47 17.15 -18.80
N SER A 123 5.55 16.21 -19.07
CA SER A 123 5.52 14.92 -18.37
C SER A 123 6.69 14.03 -18.72
N ASP A 124 7.36 14.30 -19.84
CA ASP A 124 8.49 13.49 -20.31
C ASP A 124 9.84 14.00 -19.78
N GLN A 125 9.87 15.19 -19.16
CA GLN A 125 11.08 15.88 -18.67
C GLN A 125 11.19 15.90 -17.14
N VAL A 126 10.70 14.85 -16.45
CA VAL A 126 10.52 14.80 -14.97
C VAL A 126 11.82 15.03 -14.17
N GLY A 127 13.00 14.91 -14.79
CA GLY A 127 14.30 15.09 -14.13
C GLY A 127 14.88 16.51 -14.09
N VAL A 128 14.34 17.48 -14.85
CA VAL A 128 15.01 18.81 -15.06
C VAL A 128 14.14 20.01 -14.59
N LEU A 129 12.97 19.76 -14.01
CA LEU A 129 12.02 20.82 -13.69
C LEU A 129 12.44 21.64 -12.46
N SER A 130 12.37 22.96 -12.59
CA SER A 130 12.52 23.88 -11.46
C SER A 130 11.35 23.74 -10.48
N VAL A 131 11.56 24.01 -9.19
CA VAL A 131 10.53 23.90 -8.13
C VAL A 131 9.21 24.62 -8.47
N PRO A 132 9.20 25.90 -8.92
CA PRO A 132 7.99 26.57 -9.38
C PRO A 132 7.30 25.85 -10.55
N GLU A 133 8.06 25.31 -11.49
CA GLU A 133 7.51 24.60 -12.66
C GLU A 133 6.86 23.28 -12.25
N ALA A 134 7.46 22.55 -11.31
CA ALA A 134 6.89 21.33 -10.75
C ALA A 134 5.58 21.60 -10.01
N ILE A 135 5.49 22.72 -9.28
CA ILE A 135 4.26 23.16 -8.60
C ILE A 135 3.17 23.50 -9.62
N VAL A 136 3.50 24.27 -10.66
CA VAL A 136 2.56 24.62 -11.73
C VAL A 136 2.04 23.37 -12.43
N LEU A 137 2.91 22.45 -12.83
CA LEU A 137 2.51 21.19 -13.48
C LEU A 137 1.61 20.34 -12.59
N ARG A 138 1.90 20.26 -11.29
CA ARG A 138 1.06 19.54 -10.34
C ARG A 138 -0.32 20.18 -10.21
N LYS A 139 -0.40 21.52 -10.16
CA LYS A 139 -1.68 22.26 -10.14
C LYS A 139 -2.49 22.01 -11.43
N LEU A 140 -1.85 22.05 -12.59
CA LEU A 140 -2.50 21.78 -13.87
C LEU A 140 -3.03 20.34 -13.98
N LYS A 141 -2.25 19.34 -13.56
CA LYS A 141 -2.69 17.92 -13.50
C LYS A 141 -3.89 17.75 -12.56
N LEU A 142 -3.84 18.38 -11.39
CA LEU A 142 -4.92 18.34 -10.41
C LEU A 142 -6.18 19.03 -10.94
N GLU A 143 -6.05 20.13 -11.66
CA GLU A 143 -7.18 20.82 -12.27
C GLU A 143 -7.84 19.98 -13.38
N ARG A 144 -7.04 19.28 -14.20
CA ARG A 144 -7.55 18.32 -15.20
C ARG A 144 -8.41 17.23 -14.53
N GLU A 145 -7.94 16.67 -13.43
CA GLU A 145 -8.66 15.63 -12.69
C GLU A 145 -9.91 16.17 -11.99
N ARG A 146 -9.86 17.37 -11.39
CA ARG A 146 -11.06 18.02 -10.82
C ARG A 146 -12.15 18.24 -11.86
N ARG A 147 -11.76 18.69 -13.07
CA ARG A 147 -12.70 18.89 -14.19
C ARG A 147 -13.30 17.57 -14.66
N ARG A 148 -12.51 16.49 -14.77
CA ARG A 148 -13.02 15.14 -15.09
C ARG A 148 -14.02 14.65 -14.04
N ALA A 149 -13.79 14.97 -12.78
CA ALA A 149 -14.68 14.62 -11.67
C ALA A 149 -15.88 15.57 -11.51
N ALA A 150 -16.06 16.56 -12.40
CA ALA A 150 -17.09 17.61 -12.31
C ALA A 150 -17.11 18.38 -10.98
N LEU A 151 -15.96 18.44 -10.29
CA LEU A 151 -15.80 19.18 -9.05
C LEU A 151 -15.51 20.66 -9.40
N ARG A 152 -16.45 21.57 -9.10
CA ARG A 152 -16.19 23.01 -9.18
C ARG A 152 -15.09 23.35 -8.17
N GLY A 153 -13.97 23.88 -8.65
CA GLY A 153 -12.97 24.46 -7.78
C GLY A 153 -13.57 25.64 -7.02
N THR A 154 -13.22 25.78 -5.74
CA THR A 154 -13.43 27.02 -5.00
C THR A 154 -12.64 28.11 -5.72
N ASN A 155 -13.33 29.00 -6.43
CA ASN A 155 -12.73 30.24 -6.91
C ASN A 155 -12.39 31.06 -5.67
N ILE A 156 -11.13 30.99 -5.24
CA ILE A 156 -10.60 31.95 -4.26
C ILE A 156 -10.34 33.21 -5.07
N SER A 157 -11.38 34.01 -5.28
CA SER A 157 -11.22 35.37 -5.76
C SER A 157 -10.73 36.17 -4.58
N ALA A 158 -9.49 36.66 -4.63
CA ALA A 158 -9.06 37.69 -3.69
C ALA A 158 -9.95 38.91 -3.95
N THR A 159 -10.79 39.28 -2.99
CA THR A 159 -11.52 40.55 -3.04
C THR A 159 -10.49 41.65 -2.87
N SER A 160 -10.26 42.44 -3.93
CA SER A 160 -9.25 43.51 -3.97
C SER A 160 -9.52 44.68 -3.01
N ASP A 161 -10.66 44.70 -2.31
CA ASP A 161 -11.07 45.78 -1.41
C ASP A 161 -11.06 45.40 0.09
N GLY A 162 -10.59 44.20 0.43
CA GLY A 162 -10.31 43.87 1.82
C GLY A 162 -8.86 44.19 2.12
N VAL A 163 -8.60 45.17 2.99
CA VAL A 163 -7.35 45.17 3.78
C VAL A 163 -7.22 43.74 4.29
N VAL A 164 -6.18 43.04 3.85
CA VAL A 164 -5.83 41.73 4.39
C VAL A 164 -5.52 42.02 5.85
N GLU A 165 -6.50 41.83 6.73
CA GLU A 165 -6.23 41.61 8.14
C GLU A 165 -5.25 40.45 8.15
N GLY A 166 -3.97 40.82 8.32
CA GLY A 166 -2.92 39.86 8.58
C GLY A 166 -3.44 38.93 9.67
N LEU A 167 -3.19 37.62 9.46
CA LEU A 167 -3.32 36.56 10.45
C LEU A 167 -3.70 37.14 11.80
N VAL A 168 -5.02 37.07 12.13
CA VAL A 168 -5.58 37.48 13.42
C VAL A 168 -4.48 37.30 14.44
N GLU A 169 -3.92 38.41 14.94
CA GLU A 169 -3.02 38.34 16.07
C GLU A 169 -3.75 37.47 17.07
N PHE A 170 -3.17 36.30 17.37
CA PHE A 170 -3.75 35.42 18.36
C PHE A 170 -3.84 36.29 19.60
N THR A 171 -5.04 36.83 19.85
CA THR A 171 -5.37 37.37 21.15
C THR A 171 -5.04 36.21 22.07
N ASP A 172 -4.12 36.43 23.00
CA ASP A 172 -3.80 35.49 24.08
C ASP A 172 -5.10 35.21 24.84
N THR A 173 -5.96 34.37 24.26
CA THR A 173 -7.02 33.69 24.96
C THR A 173 -6.26 32.82 25.91
N GLN A 174 -6.21 33.25 27.17
CA GLN A 174 -5.66 32.52 28.30
C GLN A 174 -5.89 31.04 28.06
N LEU A 175 -4.81 30.35 27.64
CA LEU A 175 -4.84 28.93 27.39
C LEU A 175 -5.17 28.32 28.74
N ASN A 176 -6.42 27.87 28.90
CA ASN A 176 -6.92 27.34 30.14
C ASN A 176 -5.96 26.21 30.55
N THR A 177 -5.22 26.39 31.65
CA THR A 177 -4.09 25.53 32.03
C THR A 177 -4.52 24.08 32.17
N GLU A 178 -5.77 23.86 32.59
CA GLU A 178 -6.41 22.56 32.65
C GLU A 178 -6.54 21.89 31.28
N THR A 179 -6.79 22.66 30.21
CA THR A 179 -6.85 22.12 28.84
C THR A 179 -5.46 21.81 28.28
N VAL A 180 -4.44 22.60 28.62
CA VAL A 180 -3.05 22.34 28.23
C VAL A 180 -2.52 21.10 28.95
N GLU A 181 -2.84 20.96 30.23
CA GLU A 181 -2.52 19.78 31.03
C GLU A 181 -3.27 18.54 30.54
N ALA A 182 -4.58 18.67 30.22
CA ALA A 182 -5.35 17.61 29.59
C ALA A 182 -4.78 17.19 28.23
N LEU A 183 -4.35 18.13 27.39
CA LEU A 183 -3.68 17.85 26.11
C LEU A 183 -2.31 17.19 26.31
N GLY A 184 -1.52 17.63 27.30
CA GLY A 184 -0.25 17.01 27.67
C GLY A 184 -0.40 15.57 28.22
N ASN A 185 -1.55 15.27 28.83
CA ASN A 185 -1.89 13.95 29.34
C ASN A 185 -2.38 12.97 28.25
N ILE A 186 -2.72 13.44 27.04
CA ILE A 186 -3.07 12.58 25.91
C ILE A 186 -1.79 11.95 25.33
N ARG A 187 -1.38 10.81 25.91
CA ARG A 187 -0.22 10.05 25.42
C ARG A 187 -0.51 9.24 24.15
N LYS A 188 -1.77 8.94 23.84
CA LYS A 188 -2.18 8.12 22.70
C LYS A 188 -3.48 8.67 22.10
N THR A 189 -3.45 9.05 20.82
CA THR A 189 -4.67 9.33 20.04
C THR A 189 -5.06 8.09 19.27
N SER A 190 -6.36 7.80 19.19
CA SER A 190 -6.83 6.71 18.34
C SER A 190 -6.42 6.98 16.89
N TYR A 191 -5.96 5.95 16.16
CA TYR A 191 -5.43 6.13 14.82
C TYR A 191 -6.41 6.90 13.91
N GLY A 192 -7.70 6.62 13.99
CA GLY A 192 -8.73 7.28 13.17
C GLY A 192 -8.77 8.81 13.31
N SER A 193 -8.40 9.35 14.48
CA SER A 193 -8.30 10.79 14.74
C SER A 193 -6.87 11.33 14.67
N SER A 194 -5.88 10.48 14.43
CA SER A 194 -4.47 10.87 14.37
C SER A 194 -4.13 11.64 13.09
N PHE A 195 -3.10 12.48 13.18
CA PHE A 195 -2.53 13.18 12.02
C PHE A 195 -2.00 12.19 10.97
N ILE A 196 -1.55 11.01 11.41
CA ILE A 196 -1.09 9.92 10.55
C ILE A 196 -2.24 9.35 9.70
N SER A 197 -3.44 9.19 10.24
CA SER A 197 -4.65 8.80 9.47
C SER A 197 -5.02 9.84 8.41
N ARG A 198 -4.76 11.13 8.66
CA ARG A 198 -5.01 12.20 7.69
C ARG A 198 -3.95 12.24 6.58
N LEU A 199 -2.69 11.95 6.91
CA LEU A 199 -1.57 11.91 5.96
C LEU A 199 -1.61 10.68 5.05
N TYR A 200 -1.92 9.51 5.61
CA TYR A 200 -1.91 8.24 4.89
C TYR A 200 -3.31 7.75 4.49
N GLY A 201 -4.35 8.51 4.81
CA GLY A 201 -5.74 8.07 4.68
C GLY A 201 -6.06 6.88 5.58
N ASN A 202 -7.26 6.32 5.43
CA ASN A 202 -7.69 5.10 6.13
C ASN A 202 -6.95 3.83 5.66
N HIS A 203 -5.74 3.96 5.09
CA HIS A 203 -4.99 2.92 4.37
C HIS A 203 -3.77 2.36 5.10
N ALA A 204 -3.44 2.75 6.34
CA ALA A 204 -2.34 2.11 7.06
C ALA A 204 -2.74 0.85 7.85
N ARG A 205 -3.55 -0.04 7.26
CA ARG A 205 -3.55 -1.43 7.69
C ARG A 205 -2.57 -2.17 6.80
N THR A 206 -1.34 -2.34 7.28
CA THR A 206 -0.47 -3.38 6.72
C THR A 206 -1.32 -4.66 6.67
N PRO A 207 -1.54 -5.26 5.49
CA PRO A 207 -2.47 -6.37 5.38
C PRO A 207 -2.04 -7.49 6.34
N GLY A 208 -2.98 -8.02 7.12
CA GLY A 208 -2.68 -9.06 8.10
C GLY A 208 -1.87 -8.60 9.32
N LEU A 209 -1.83 -7.31 9.65
CA LEU A 209 -1.23 -6.83 10.90
C LEU A 209 -1.96 -7.40 12.13
N MET A 210 -1.22 -8.14 12.94
CA MET A 210 -1.71 -8.81 14.14
C MET A 210 -1.33 -8.03 15.41
N HIS A 211 -0.07 -7.62 15.51
CA HIS A 211 0.47 -6.97 16.70
C HIS A 211 1.60 -6.01 16.35
N VAL A 212 1.76 -4.96 17.15
CA VAL A 212 2.84 -3.98 17.01
C VAL A 212 3.50 -3.81 18.37
N ASP A 213 4.80 -4.05 18.43
CA ASP A 213 5.61 -4.03 19.63
C ASP A 213 6.60 -2.86 19.58
N TRP A 214 6.44 -1.94 20.52
CA TRP A 214 7.27 -0.75 20.69
C TRP A 214 8.32 -0.90 21.80
N ASP A 215 8.17 -1.91 22.65
CA ASP A 215 8.94 -2.03 23.89
C ASP A 215 10.15 -2.95 23.68
N THR A 216 10.06 -3.89 22.75
CA THR A 216 11.14 -4.83 22.47
C THR A 216 12.37 -4.11 21.91
N ASN A 217 13.47 -4.23 22.65
CA ASN A 217 14.79 -3.79 22.23
C ASN A 217 15.69 -5.01 21.95
N THR A 218 16.46 -4.95 20.85
CA THR A 218 17.34 -6.04 20.44
C THR A 218 18.81 -5.65 20.53
N PRO A 219 19.72 -6.60 20.74
CA PRO A 219 21.17 -6.33 20.70
C PRO A 219 21.60 -5.66 19.39
N TRP A 220 20.97 -6.06 18.27
CA TRP A 220 21.20 -5.43 16.98
C TRP A 220 20.72 -3.97 16.93
N MET A 221 19.57 -3.65 17.52
CA MET A 221 19.07 -2.27 17.59
C MET A 221 20.03 -1.38 18.39
N ASN A 222 20.50 -1.87 19.55
CA ASN A 222 21.49 -1.18 20.37
C ASN A 222 22.79 -0.95 19.59
N LEU A 223 23.33 -1.99 18.94
CA LEU A 223 24.55 -1.86 18.14
C LEU A 223 24.39 -0.79 17.05
N MET A 224 23.24 -0.75 16.37
CA MET A 224 23.01 0.23 15.32
C MET A 224 22.82 1.64 15.88
N GLU A 225 22.32 1.76 17.11
CA GLU A 225 22.25 3.04 17.83
C GLU A 225 23.66 3.51 18.22
N ASP A 226 24.50 2.62 18.76
CA ASP A 226 25.89 2.92 19.13
C ASP A 226 26.71 3.37 17.91
N ILE A 227 26.57 2.66 16.78
CA ILE A 227 27.24 3.03 15.51
C ILE A 227 26.78 4.42 15.05
N ARG A 228 25.49 4.72 15.20
CA ARG A 228 24.92 6.02 14.82
C ARG A 228 25.41 7.14 15.74
N GLU A 229 25.42 6.92 17.04
CA GLU A 229 25.95 7.88 18.01
C GLU A 229 27.43 8.16 17.75
N TYR A 230 28.24 7.13 17.53
CA TYR A 230 29.64 7.28 17.18
C TYR A 230 29.83 8.07 15.88
N TYR A 231 29.02 7.81 14.86
CA TYR A 231 29.06 8.55 13.60
C TYR A 231 28.68 10.04 13.78
N GLN A 232 27.71 10.34 14.64
CA GLN A 232 27.31 11.72 14.96
C GLN A 232 28.45 12.47 15.67
N LEU A 233 29.15 11.81 16.61
CA LEU A 233 30.31 12.38 17.29
C LEU A 233 31.47 12.69 16.33
N LEU A 234 31.67 11.84 15.31
CA LEU A 234 32.70 12.06 14.29
C LEU A 234 32.38 13.19 13.29
N HIS A 235 31.11 13.57 13.14
CA HIS A 235 30.67 14.58 12.17
C HIS A 235 29.75 15.65 12.79
N PRO A 236 30.26 16.54 13.67
CA PRO A 236 29.44 17.52 14.40
C PRO A 236 28.76 18.57 13.53
N ASN A 237 29.30 18.85 12.33
CA ASN A 237 28.80 19.88 11.42
C ASN A 237 27.66 19.38 10.51
N ARG A 238 27.20 18.14 10.68
CA ARG A 238 26.15 17.54 9.86
C ARG A 238 24.87 17.49 10.67
N ASP A 239 23.76 17.91 10.08
CA ASP A 239 22.46 17.84 10.75
C ASP A 239 22.17 16.39 11.15
N PRO A 240 21.82 16.12 12.42
CA PRO A 240 21.51 14.77 12.86
C PRO A 240 20.28 14.28 12.10
N VAL A 241 20.42 13.15 11.40
CA VAL A 241 19.24 12.47 10.85
C VAL A 241 18.47 11.90 12.03
N VAL A 242 17.36 12.55 12.40
CA VAL A 242 16.48 12.10 13.47
C VAL A 242 15.66 10.91 12.97
N GLU A 243 16.27 9.73 12.96
CA GLU A 243 15.55 8.47 12.74
C GLU A 243 14.81 8.09 14.01
N THR A 244 13.48 8.17 13.98
CA THR A 244 12.65 7.69 15.09
C THR A 244 12.68 6.17 15.11
N ARG A 245 12.93 5.58 16.29
CA ARG A 245 12.92 4.13 16.48
C ARG A 245 11.61 3.54 15.96
N SER A 246 11.73 2.52 15.14
CA SER A 246 10.59 1.84 14.53
C SER A 246 10.14 0.65 15.38
N ALA A 247 8.86 0.32 15.36
CA ALA A 247 8.32 -0.85 16.06
C ALA A 247 8.63 -2.15 15.32
N ILE A 248 8.59 -3.27 16.05
CA ILE A 248 8.48 -4.60 15.44
C ILE A 248 7.01 -4.86 15.13
N MET A 249 6.71 -5.12 13.87
CA MET A 249 5.37 -5.40 13.37
C MET A 249 5.21 -6.91 13.11
N TYR A 250 4.22 -7.51 13.75
CA TYR A 250 3.83 -8.91 13.54
C TYR A 250 2.66 -8.96 12.57
N THR A 251 2.88 -9.55 11.41
CA THR A 251 1.91 -9.62 10.30
C THR A 251 1.74 -11.06 9.84
N SER A 252 0.64 -11.37 9.13
CA SER A 252 0.54 -12.63 8.40
C SER A 252 1.56 -12.69 7.26
N LEU A 253 1.88 -13.89 6.79
CA LEU A 253 2.74 -14.07 5.63
C LEU A 253 2.14 -13.35 4.40
N GLN A 254 3.00 -12.65 3.68
CA GLN A 254 2.68 -11.95 2.43
C GLN A 254 3.66 -12.37 1.35
N PRO A 255 3.29 -12.27 0.06
CA PRO A 255 4.21 -12.57 -1.05
C PRO A 255 5.50 -11.76 -1.01
N SER A 256 5.44 -10.51 -0.53
CA SER A 256 6.60 -9.62 -0.35
C SER A 256 7.62 -10.14 0.68
N HIS A 257 7.19 -10.97 1.62
CA HIS A 257 8.04 -11.51 2.68
C HIS A 257 8.79 -12.78 2.25
N LEU A 258 8.28 -13.53 1.25
CA LEU A 258 8.81 -14.83 0.85
C LEU A 258 10.34 -14.85 0.62
N PRO A 259 10.95 -13.92 -0.14
CA PRO A 259 12.39 -13.97 -0.39
C PRO A 259 13.21 -13.88 0.89
N GLN A 260 12.79 -13.03 1.83
CA GLN A 260 13.48 -12.87 3.12
C GLN A 260 13.20 -14.04 4.07
N VAL A 261 11.98 -14.61 4.02
CA VAL A 261 11.62 -15.79 4.80
C VAL A 261 12.44 -17.01 4.34
N HIS A 262 12.58 -17.23 3.03
CA HIS A 262 13.39 -18.31 2.48
C HIS A 262 14.87 -18.16 2.87
N ASP A 263 15.41 -16.93 2.85
CA ASP A 263 16.78 -16.67 3.34
C ASP A 263 16.95 -16.98 4.83
N ILE A 264 15.99 -16.59 5.68
CA ILE A 264 16.05 -16.90 7.12
C ILE A 264 15.95 -18.40 7.37
N LEU A 265 14.98 -19.07 6.74
CA LEU A 265 14.75 -20.51 6.93
C LEU A 265 15.95 -21.33 6.42
N SER A 266 16.49 -20.99 5.26
CA SER A 266 17.65 -21.70 4.68
C SER A 266 18.90 -21.58 5.54
N ARG A 267 19.10 -20.44 6.22
CA ARG A 267 20.22 -20.22 7.16
C ARG A 267 20.01 -20.89 8.51
N SER A 268 18.77 -21.02 8.98
CA SER A 268 18.44 -21.58 10.29
C SER A 268 18.24 -23.10 10.29
N PHE A 269 17.84 -23.67 9.15
CA PHE A 269 17.53 -25.09 9.00
C PHE A 269 18.44 -25.73 7.94
N TRP A 270 17.94 -25.94 6.71
CA TRP A 270 18.67 -26.52 5.58
C TRP A 270 18.37 -25.75 4.29
N GLN A 271 19.23 -25.88 3.27
CA GLN A 271 19.06 -25.17 2.00
C GLN A 271 17.88 -25.75 1.19
N GLY A 272 17.24 -24.90 0.38
CA GLY A 272 16.15 -25.32 -0.51
C GLY A 272 14.77 -25.38 0.14
N ILE A 273 14.57 -24.77 1.31
CA ILE A 273 13.24 -24.63 1.92
C ILE A 273 12.42 -23.62 1.11
N ASP A 274 11.30 -24.10 0.57
CA ASP A 274 10.26 -23.29 -0.05
C ASP A 274 8.99 -23.36 0.80
N VAL A 275 8.46 -22.19 1.17
CA VAL A 275 7.21 -22.08 1.94
C VAL A 275 6.16 -21.27 1.20
N SER A 276 6.29 -21.15 -0.13
CA SER A 276 5.32 -20.47 -0.98
C SER A 276 3.89 -21.03 -0.80
N ASP A 277 3.77 -22.34 -0.61
CA ASP A 277 2.50 -23.04 -0.35
C ASP A 277 1.77 -22.52 0.91
N SER A 278 2.51 -21.96 1.89
CA SER A 278 1.92 -21.42 3.13
C SER A 278 1.04 -20.19 2.89
N LEU A 279 1.13 -19.56 1.71
CA LEU A 279 0.23 -18.47 1.31
C LEU A 279 -1.18 -18.97 0.96
N ASP A 280 -1.31 -20.21 0.50
CA ASP A 280 -2.58 -20.77 0.07
C ASP A 280 -3.40 -21.29 1.27
N TYR A 281 -2.72 -21.73 2.33
CA TYR A 281 -3.33 -22.36 3.50
C TYR A 281 -3.66 -21.38 4.64
N SER A 282 -4.49 -20.37 4.36
CA SER A 282 -4.99 -19.41 5.37
C SER A 282 -3.87 -18.76 6.21
N PRO A 283 -3.00 -17.93 5.60
CA PRO A 283 -1.83 -17.34 6.25
C PRO A 283 -2.20 -16.50 7.48
N GLU A 284 -3.40 -15.93 7.51
CA GLU A 284 -3.92 -15.13 8.64
C GLU A 284 -4.04 -15.91 9.96
N LYS A 285 -4.13 -17.25 9.91
CA LYS A 285 -4.25 -18.10 11.12
C LYS A 285 -3.02 -18.96 11.37
N CYS A 286 -2.27 -19.28 10.32
CA CYS A 286 -1.21 -20.28 10.38
C CYS A 286 0.18 -19.68 10.32
N THR A 287 0.31 -18.39 10.01
CA THR A 287 1.62 -17.76 9.82
C THR A 287 1.73 -16.46 10.60
N VAL A 288 2.90 -16.23 11.19
CA VAL A 288 3.27 -14.98 11.84
C VAL A 288 4.66 -14.59 11.36
N VAL A 289 4.78 -13.38 10.82
CA VAL A 289 6.02 -12.79 10.34
C VAL A 289 6.31 -11.54 11.16
N ALA A 290 7.44 -11.54 11.85
CA ALA A 290 7.96 -10.36 12.54
C ALA A 290 8.82 -9.54 11.59
N SER A 291 8.50 -8.26 11.45
CA SER A 291 9.18 -7.32 10.56
C SER A 291 9.61 -6.07 11.32
N TYR A 292 10.82 -5.60 11.04
CA TYR A 292 11.34 -4.31 11.52
C TYR A 292 11.56 -3.44 10.28
N ASN A 293 10.77 -2.36 10.16
CA ASN A 293 10.68 -1.55 8.95
C ASN A 293 10.35 -2.39 7.70
N LYS A 294 11.34 -2.61 6.83
CA LYS A 294 11.19 -3.42 5.60
C LYS A 294 11.92 -4.77 5.68
N MET A 295 12.53 -5.06 6.84
CA MET A 295 13.31 -6.28 7.06
C MET A 295 12.49 -7.29 7.84
N VAL A 296 12.40 -8.52 7.34
CA VAL A 296 11.87 -9.65 8.11
C VAL A 296 12.93 -10.07 9.13
N VAL A 297 12.53 -10.15 10.39
CA VAL A 297 13.40 -10.50 11.52
C VAL A 297 13.02 -11.83 12.15
N GLY A 298 11.82 -12.34 11.91
CA GLY A 298 11.39 -13.65 12.38
C GLY A 298 10.20 -14.18 11.61
N VAL A 299 10.04 -15.49 11.62
CA VAL A 299 8.96 -16.20 10.95
C VAL A 299 8.53 -17.41 11.77
N ALA A 300 7.22 -17.61 11.86
CA ALA A 300 6.60 -18.77 12.48
C ALA A 300 5.50 -19.28 11.55
N ILE A 301 5.55 -20.55 11.17
CA ILE A 301 4.65 -21.18 10.20
C ILE A 301 4.11 -22.48 10.80
N MET A 302 2.80 -22.65 10.65
CA MET A 302 2.06 -23.85 10.99
C MET A 302 1.48 -24.45 9.70
N SER A 303 1.51 -25.78 9.57
CA SER A 303 1.16 -26.47 8.32
C SER A 303 -0.29 -26.24 7.89
N SER A 304 -1.23 -26.27 8.84
CA SER A 304 -2.66 -26.19 8.53
C SER A 304 -3.47 -25.74 9.74
N PRO A 305 -4.64 -25.10 9.54
CA PRO A 305 -5.55 -24.86 10.66
C PRO A 305 -6.15 -26.17 11.18
N ARG A 306 -6.17 -27.28 10.44
CA ARG A 306 -6.71 -28.57 10.90
C ARG A 306 -5.67 -29.37 11.66
N GLU A 307 -4.48 -29.46 11.09
CA GLU A 307 -3.31 -30.09 11.68
C GLU A 307 -2.40 -28.98 12.21
N THR A 308 -2.60 -28.65 13.48
CA THR A 308 -1.90 -27.59 14.21
C THR A 308 -0.45 -28.00 14.53
N TYR A 309 0.32 -28.30 13.48
CA TYR A 309 1.71 -28.67 13.53
C TYR A 309 2.58 -27.45 13.18
N ILE A 310 3.44 -27.01 14.10
CA ILE A 310 4.38 -25.91 13.83
C ILE A 310 5.53 -26.47 12.99
N THR A 311 5.58 -26.06 11.73
CA THR A 311 6.57 -26.51 10.75
C THR A 311 7.91 -25.78 10.96
N TYR A 312 7.84 -24.46 11.11
CA TYR A 312 9.03 -23.61 11.22
C TYR A 312 8.83 -22.52 12.26
N LEU A 313 9.85 -22.30 13.09
CA LEU A 313 9.97 -21.15 13.96
C LEU A 313 11.42 -20.70 13.94
N ALA A 314 11.67 -19.52 13.36
CA ALA A 314 13.01 -18.97 13.25
C ALA A 314 13.03 -17.46 13.53
N VAL A 315 14.10 -17.01 14.15
CA VAL A 315 14.43 -15.61 14.35
C VAL A 315 15.81 -15.36 13.75
N LYS A 316 15.97 -14.20 13.12
CA LYS A 316 17.23 -13.79 12.49
C LYS A 316 18.32 -13.68 13.55
N HIS A 317 19.51 -14.18 13.23
CA HIS A 317 20.69 -14.04 14.08
C HIS A 317 20.95 -12.56 14.43
N GLY A 318 21.28 -12.27 15.69
CA GLY A 318 21.42 -10.91 16.21
C GLY A 318 20.12 -10.30 16.76
N TRP A 319 18.96 -10.90 16.45
CA TRP A 319 17.65 -10.53 17.01
C TRP A 319 17.17 -11.51 18.09
N ASN A 320 18.07 -12.40 18.51
CA ASN A 320 17.83 -13.38 19.57
C ASN A 320 17.75 -12.68 20.94
N SER A 321 17.16 -13.37 21.92
CA SER A 321 17.02 -12.88 23.32
C SER A 321 16.09 -11.68 23.52
N SER A 322 15.32 -11.29 22.51
CA SER A 322 14.37 -10.17 22.56
C SER A 322 12.90 -10.61 22.63
N ASN A 323 12.63 -11.82 23.11
CA ASN A 323 11.27 -12.39 23.21
C ASN A 323 10.45 -12.42 21.90
N ILE A 324 11.04 -12.14 20.74
CA ILE A 324 10.34 -12.15 19.44
C ILE A 324 9.73 -13.53 19.15
N ALA A 325 10.50 -14.60 19.39
CA ALA A 325 10.01 -15.98 19.25
C ALA A 325 8.85 -16.28 20.22
N THR A 326 8.93 -15.77 21.45
CA THR A 326 7.87 -15.86 22.46
C THR A 326 6.60 -15.20 21.95
N THR A 327 6.69 -13.97 21.44
CA THR A 327 5.54 -13.24 20.92
C THR A 327 4.94 -13.92 19.68
N MET A 328 5.77 -14.39 18.74
CA MET A 328 5.28 -15.13 17.57
C MET A 328 4.54 -16.41 17.97
N LEU A 329 5.11 -17.19 18.90
CA LEU A 329 4.49 -18.43 19.37
C LEU A 329 3.18 -18.15 20.12
N TYR A 330 3.16 -17.12 20.97
CA TYR A 330 1.94 -16.67 21.67
C TYR A 330 0.83 -16.28 20.69
N LEU A 331 1.17 -15.52 19.64
CA LEU A 331 0.22 -15.12 18.60
C LEU A 331 -0.32 -16.35 17.85
N LEU A 332 0.54 -17.30 17.46
CA LEU A 332 0.12 -18.54 16.79
C LEU A 332 -0.87 -19.36 17.64
N ILE A 333 -0.59 -19.50 18.94
CA ILE A 333 -1.47 -20.23 19.88
C ILE A 333 -2.82 -19.51 20.00
N THR A 334 -2.79 -18.18 20.14
CA THR A 334 -3.99 -17.36 20.32
C THR A 334 -4.88 -17.35 19.06
N LEU A 335 -4.29 -17.44 17.88
CA LEU A 335 -5.02 -17.54 16.60
C LEU A 335 -5.74 -18.88 16.41
N ASN A 336 -5.35 -19.93 17.16
CA ASN A 336 -5.88 -21.29 17.03
C ASN A 336 -6.43 -21.81 18.38
N PRO A 337 -7.50 -21.18 18.92
CA PRO A 337 -8.06 -21.58 20.20
C PRO A 337 -8.67 -22.99 20.15
N GLY A 338 -8.57 -23.72 21.26
CA GLY A 338 -9.20 -25.04 21.43
C GLY A 338 -8.59 -26.17 20.58
N LYS A 339 -7.35 -26.00 20.09
CA LYS A 339 -6.64 -27.02 19.32
C LYS A 339 -5.32 -27.39 19.98
N ASP A 340 -4.97 -28.67 19.86
CA ASP A 340 -3.72 -29.18 20.35
C ASP A 340 -2.60 -28.88 19.38
N ILE A 341 -1.57 -28.15 19.81
CA ILE A 341 -0.47 -27.75 18.95
C ILE A 341 0.67 -28.74 19.13
N THR A 342 1.23 -29.23 18.02
CA THR A 342 2.35 -30.18 18.02
C THR A 342 3.53 -29.63 17.26
N LEU A 343 4.74 -30.06 17.61
CA LEU A 343 5.96 -29.69 16.89
C LEU A 343 7.09 -30.70 17.14
N HIS A 344 8.05 -30.75 16.21
CA HIS A 344 9.30 -31.47 16.41
C HIS A 344 10.44 -30.49 16.64
N VAL A 345 11.30 -30.82 17.59
CA VAL A 345 12.49 -30.05 17.91
C VAL A 345 13.70 -30.96 18.00
N SER A 346 14.81 -30.53 17.40
CA SER A 346 16.09 -31.23 17.59
C SER A 346 16.49 -31.25 19.06
N ALA A 347 16.96 -32.40 19.55
CA ALA A 347 17.23 -32.61 20.97
C ALA A 347 18.25 -31.62 21.57
N ASN A 348 19.13 -31.04 20.76
CA ASN A 348 20.15 -30.08 21.19
C ASN A 348 19.74 -28.60 21.00
N ASN A 349 18.51 -28.33 20.55
CA ASN A 349 18.08 -26.97 20.25
C ASN A 349 17.69 -26.22 21.54
N PRO A 350 18.26 -25.04 21.84
CA PRO A 350 17.90 -24.25 23.02
C PRO A 350 16.43 -23.82 23.06
N ALA A 351 15.73 -23.85 21.92
CA ALA A 351 14.29 -23.56 21.83
C ALA A 351 13.43 -24.52 22.68
N MET A 352 13.94 -25.69 23.09
CA MET A 352 13.27 -26.59 24.05
C MET A 352 12.80 -25.85 25.32
N LEU A 353 13.61 -24.91 25.82
CA LEU A 353 13.26 -24.11 27.00
C LEU A 353 12.09 -23.15 26.74
N LEU A 354 12.03 -22.58 25.54
CA LEU A 354 10.93 -21.71 25.13
C LEU A 354 9.63 -22.50 25.10
N TYR A 355 9.61 -23.66 24.44
CA TYR A 355 8.41 -24.50 24.35
C TYR A 355 7.95 -24.99 25.72
N ASN A 356 8.88 -25.40 26.59
CA ASN A 356 8.55 -25.80 27.97
C ASN A 356 7.88 -24.65 28.74
N ARG A 357 8.34 -23.40 28.57
CA ARG A 357 7.73 -22.22 29.21
C ARG A 357 6.27 -21.99 28.77
N PHE A 358 5.94 -22.35 27.53
CA PHE A 358 4.57 -22.31 27.02
C PHE A 358 3.72 -23.51 27.45
N GLY A 359 4.29 -24.48 28.18
CA GLY A 359 3.59 -25.66 28.67
C GLY A 359 3.57 -26.83 27.68
N PHE A 360 4.39 -26.81 26.64
CA PHE A 360 4.56 -27.98 25.77
C PHE A 360 5.17 -29.15 26.55
N LYS A 361 4.57 -30.33 26.42
CA LYS A 361 5.06 -31.57 27.02
C LYS A 361 5.68 -32.46 25.95
N SER A 362 6.78 -33.12 26.30
CA SER A 362 7.38 -34.14 25.46
C SER A 362 6.51 -35.40 25.43
N GLU A 363 6.13 -35.84 24.23
CA GLU A 363 5.37 -37.08 24.05
C GLU A 363 6.27 -38.23 23.56
N GLU A 364 7.19 -37.97 22.63
CA GLU A 364 7.95 -39.02 21.94
C GLU A 364 9.36 -38.55 21.57
N PHE A 365 10.32 -39.47 21.59
CA PHE A 365 11.68 -39.27 21.08
C PHE A 365 11.87 -40.08 19.79
N ILE A 366 12.21 -39.39 18.71
CA ILE A 366 12.34 -39.97 17.37
C ILE A 366 13.80 -39.90 16.95
N ALA A 367 14.44 -41.05 16.84
CA ALA A 367 15.82 -41.15 16.36
C ALA A 367 15.88 -40.95 14.84
N GLY A 368 16.89 -40.21 14.36
CA GLY A 368 17.14 -40.03 12.92
C GLY A 368 16.10 -39.19 12.16
N PHE A 369 15.23 -38.45 12.85
CA PHE A 369 14.18 -37.64 12.22
C PHE A 369 14.74 -36.65 11.17
N TYR A 370 15.92 -36.08 11.43
CA TYR A 370 16.54 -35.09 10.53
C TYR A 370 17.57 -35.69 9.56
N ASP A 371 17.73 -37.02 9.49
CA ASP A 371 18.74 -37.66 8.63
C ASP A 371 18.53 -37.37 7.14
N ALA A 372 17.28 -37.21 6.70
CA ALA A 372 16.96 -36.88 5.31
C ALA A 372 17.22 -35.41 4.95
N TYR A 373 17.38 -34.53 5.94
CA TYR A 373 17.44 -33.07 5.74
C TYR A 373 18.81 -32.47 6.07
N LEU A 374 19.56 -33.11 6.98
CA LEU A 374 20.88 -32.65 7.40
C LEU A 374 21.98 -33.40 6.65
N ASP A 375 23.08 -32.70 6.38
CA ASP A 375 24.31 -33.32 5.89
C ASP A 375 24.76 -34.45 6.85
N PRO A 376 25.16 -35.63 6.35
CA PRO A 376 25.75 -36.69 7.15
C PRO A 376 26.82 -36.22 8.13
N GLU A 377 27.64 -35.23 7.75
CA GLU A 377 28.75 -34.64 8.52
C GLU A 377 28.32 -33.51 9.48
N SER A 378 27.02 -33.16 9.50
CA SER A 378 26.52 -32.07 10.34
C SER A 378 26.67 -32.39 11.83
N ARG A 379 27.17 -31.40 12.59
CA ARG A 379 27.28 -31.48 14.06
C ARG A 379 25.94 -31.30 14.79
N ALA A 380 24.87 -30.97 14.06
CA ALA A 380 23.53 -30.83 14.62
C ALA A 380 22.93 -32.20 14.99
N SER A 381 22.12 -32.25 16.05
CA SER A 381 21.48 -33.50 16.45
C SER A 381 20.41 -33.91 15.45
N LYS A 382 20.57 -35.13 14.91
CA LYS A 382 19.65 -35.78 13.97
C LYS A 382 18.35 -36.26 14.64
N ASN A 383 18.35 -36.34 15.97
CA ASN A 383 17.21 -36.82 16.75
C ASN A 383 16.24 -35.69 17.07
N ALA A 384 14.94 -35.99 17.04
CA ALA A 384 13.88 -35.05 17.37
C ALA A 384 13.11 -35.49 18.62
N VAL A 385 12.62 -34.51 19.37
CA VAL A 385 11.61 -34.68 20.41
C VAL A 385 10.31 -34.11 19.89
N ARG A 386 9.26 -34.93 19.90
CA ARG A 386 7.90 -34.51 19.61
C ARG A 386 7.30 -33.86 20.86
N LEU A 387 6.89 -32.61 20.72
CA LEU A 387 6.24 -31.84 21.76
C LEU A 387 4.77 -31.61 21.41
N ARG A 388 3.91 -31.59 22.45
CA ARG A 388 2.49 -31.24 22.33
C ARG A 388 2.08 -30.27 23.43
N LEU A 389 1.38 -29.21 23.03
CA LEU A 389 0.61 -28.35 23.90
C LEU A 389 -0.84 -28.83 23.84
N ARG A 390 -1.35 -29.35 24.97
CA ARG A 390 -2.74 -29.76 25.09
C ARG A 390 -3.58 -28.57 25.54
N HIS A 391 -4.65 -28.27 24.83
CA HIS A 391 -5.62 -27.30 25.31
C HIS A 391 -6.53 -28.00 26.32
N HIS A 392 -6.64 -27.42 27.52
CA HIS A 392 -7.60 -27.86 28.54
C HIS A 392 -8.96 -27.20 28.34
#